data_AF-A0A099P4J4-F1
#
_entry.id   AF-A0A099P4J4-F1
#
_cell.length_a   1.000
_cell.length_b   1.000
_cell.length_c   1.000
_cell.angle_alpha   90.00
_cell.angle_beta   90.00
_cell.angle_gamma   90.00
#
_symmetry.space_group_name_H-M   'P 1'
#
loop_
_entity.id
_entity.type
_entity.pdbx_description
1 polymer ?
#
loop_
_entity_poly.entity_id
_entity_poly.type
_entity_poly.pdbx_seq_one_letter_code
_entity_poly.pdbx_strand_id
1 'polypeptide(L)'
;MLAVETEILSYGEHTQRERIKRYLIPGERPIYRGVIAIHGGAWRDPNNTCSDFDEYVQKWAEMNDIEEGRKRGLGMVVYSVDYKLSSERGVFPQIVFDIMGALEVIKGDSRQFWAEEEDGGNVSSYNDNDNNNNNECHGDPQSKELDFTIVGHSVGCTIITQILEIDSVRCGNDIGLLPLISKAVFLDGIYNVESMLSEYPEYEFFILEEFGSIENSKRCNSITQGCVCISPLVLQKWQQLQDILIIHSSRDELLSFKQADEFRDWLKANGLYQFQCIYKDFGMHNNVYVNPEVAAVVYRYI
;
A
#
# COMPACT_ATOMS: atom_id res chain seq x y z
N MET A 1 6.14 -26.70 1.73
CA MET A 1 6.24 -25.34 1.20
C MET A 1 5.30 -25.28 0.03
N LEU A 2 4.12 -24.70 0.24
CA LEU A 2 3.23 -24.37 -0.88
C LEU A 2 3.97 -23.40 -1.81
N ALA A 3 3.87 -23.63 -3.11
CA ALA A 3 4.51 -22.76 -4.09
C ALA A 3 3.75 -21.42 -4.12
N VAL A 4 4.47 -20.31 -3.92
CA VAL A 4 3.92 -18.98 -4.17
C VAL A 4 3.85 -18.81 -5.69
N GLU A 5 2.65 -18.70 -6.22
CA GLU A 5 2.46 -18.40 -7.64
C GLU A 5 2.80 -16.92 -7.87
N THR A 6 3.58 -16.64 -8.90
CA THR A 6 4.06 -15.29 -9.20
C THR A 6 3.79 -14.93 -10.65
N GLU A 7 3.21 -13.76 -10.88
CA GLU A 7 2.97 -13.19 -12.21
C GLU A 7 3.44 -11.74 -12.27
N ILE A 8 3.86 -11.28 -13.46
CA ILE A 8 4.16 -9.87 -13.72
C ILE A 8 3.03 -9.28 -14.55
N LEU A 9 2.31 -8.30 -13.98
CA LEU A 9 1.36 -7.46 -14.68
C LEU A 9 2.06 -6.17 -15.15
N SER A 10 1.57 -5.57 -16.23
CA SER A 10 2.07 -4.29 -16.75
C SER A 10 0.96 -3.25 -16.66
N TYR A 11 1.30 -2.03 -16.26
CA TYR A 11 0.37 -0.89 -16.26
C TYR A 11 0.86 0.29 -17.13
N GLY A 12 2.03 0.14 -17.77
CA GLY A 12 2.59 1.10 -18.71
C GLY A 12 3.08 0.46 -20.02
N GLU A 13 3.70 1.27 -20.89
CA GLU A 13 4.15 0.91 -22.24
C GLU A 13 5.43 0.04 -22.25
N HIS A 14 5.39 -1.12 -21.59
CA HIS A 14 6.42 -2.16 -21.65
C HIS A 14 7.84 -1.71 -21.26
N THR A 15 7.97 -0.80 -20.30
CA THR A 15 9.28 -0.45 -19.75
C THR A 15 9.80 -1.55 -18.81
N GLN A 16 11.07 -1.47 -18.38
CA GLN A 16 11.56 -2.33 -17.29
C GLN A 16 10.88 -1.98 -15.95
N ARG A 17 10.28 -0.79 -15.86
CA ARG A 17 9.41 -0.30 -14.79
C ARG A 17 7.94 -0.41 -15.20
N GLU A 18 7.06 0.17 -14.40
CA GLU A 18 5.60 0.16 -14.60
C GLU A 18 5.02 -1.25 -14.59
N ARG A 19 5.49 -2.02 -13.62
CA ARG A 19 5.17 -3.43 -13.44
C ARG A 19 4.57 -3.65 -12.07
N ILE A 20 3.74 -4.67 -11.97
CA ILE A 20 3.25 -5.16 -10.69
C ILE A 20 3.64 -6.63 -10.60
N LYS A 21 4.42 -6.98 -9.57
CA LYS A 21 4.68 -8.38 -9.25
C LYS A 21 3.55 -8.85 -8.36
N ARG A 22 2.69 -9.71 -8.91
CA ARG A 22 1.55 -10.32 -8.21
C ARG A 22 1.98 -11.65 -7.63
N TYR A 23 1.67 -11.88 -6.37
CA TYR A 23 1.89 -13.13 -5.67
C TYR A 23 0.56 -13.67 -5.17
N LEU A 24 0.32 -14.97 -5.37
CA LEU A 24 -0.78 -15.68 -4.75
C LEU A 24 -0.22 -16.60 -3.67
N ILE A 25 -0.60 -16.31 -2.42
CA ILE A 25 -0.29 -17.15 -1.27
C ILE A 25 -1.53 -18.02 -1.02
N PRO A 26 -1.48 -19.33 -1.32
CA PRO A 26 -2.62 -20.21 -1.21
C PRO A 26 -3.06 -20.40 0.24
N GLY A 27 -4.38 -20.52 0.46
CA GLY A 27 -5.01 -20.84 1.73
C GLY A 27 -6.15 -21.85 1.55
N GLU A 28 -6.69 -22.41 2.64
CA GLU A 28 -7.91 -23.25 2.56
C GLU A 28 -9.17 -22.44 2.33
N ARG A 29 -9.12 -21.17 2.69
CA ARG A 29 -10.21 -20.22 2.49
C ARG A 29 -9.90 -19.35 1.27
N PRO A 30 -10.95 -18.90 0.55
CA PRO A 30 -10.84 -17.94 -0.53
C PRO A 30 -10.00 -16.71 -0.17
N ILE A 31 -9.51 -15.99 -1.19
CA ILE A 31 -8.68 -14.81 -0.99
C ILE A 31 -9.55 -13.71 -0.40
N TYR A 32 -9.34 -13.41 0.88
CA TYR A 32 -10.04 -12.33 1.59
C TYR A 32 -9.13 -11.16 1.97
N ARG A 33 -7.83 -11.26 1.66
CA ARG A 33 -6.82 -10.27 2.05
C ARG A 33 -5.98 -9.85 0.84
N GLY A 34 -5.96 -8.55 0.58
CA GLY A 34 -5.07 -7.95 -0.39
C GLY A 34 -3.95 -7.16 0.30
N VAL A 35 -2.74 -7.23 -0.26
CA VAL A 35 -1.63 -6.34 0.11
C VAL A 35 -1.15 -5.60 -1.13
N ILE A 36 -0.94 -4.30 -1.02
CA ILE A 36 -0.27 -3.48 -2.04
C ILE A 36 1.03 -2.98 -1.44
N ALA A 37 2.17 -3.39 -2.00
CA ALA A 37 3.49 -2.98 -1.53
C ALA A 37 4.10 -1.94 -2.49
N ILE A 38 4.69 -0.89 -1.92
CA ILE A 38 5.38 0.18 -2.67
C ILE A 38 6.80 0.32 -2.13
N HIS A 39 7.78 0.06 -2.99
CA HIS A 39 9.19 0.10 -2.62
C HIS A 39 9.74 1.53 -2.47
N GLY A 40 10.90 1.60 -1.80
CA GLY A 40 11.67 2.81 -1.55
C GLY A 40 12.64 3.16 -2.68
N GLY A 41 13.81 3.70 -2.31
CA GLY A 41 14.90 4.02 -3.24
C GLY A 41 14.99 5.48 -3.67
N ALA A 42 14.55 6.42 -2.82
CA ALA A 42 14.67 7.88 -3.06
C ALA A 42 14.16 8.33 -4.45
N TRP A 43 13.12 7.66 -4.96
CA TRP A 43 12.54 7.81 -6.31
C TRP A 43 13.49 7.52 -7.49
N ARG A 44 14.74 7.15 -7.24
CA ARG A 44 15.82 7.19 -8.23
C ARG A 44 16.69 5.94 -8.28
N ASP A 45 16.71 5.13 -7.22
CA ASP A 45 17.61 3.99 -7.13
C ASP A 45 17.06 2.83 -7.97
N PRO A 46 17.75 2.43 -9.05
CA PRO A 46 17.27 1.33 -9.87
C PRO A 46 17.36 -0.05 -9.21
N ASN A 47 18.05 -0.15 -8.06
CA ASN A 47 18.15 -1.42 -7.34
C ASN A 47 16.94 -1.71 -6.47
N ASN A 48 16.12 -0.68 -6.15
CA ASN A 48 14.83 -0.87 -5.52
C ASN A 48 13.78 -1.16 -6.59
N THR A 49 13.04 -2.26 -6.41
CA THR A 49 12.11 -2.79 -7.42
C THR A 49 10.88 -3.39 -6.75
N CYS A 50 9.92 -3.86 -7.55
CA CYS A 50 8.84 -4.70 -7.04
C CYS A 50 9.30 -5.99 -6.32
N SER A 51 10.58 -6.41 -6.46
CA SER A 51 11.10 -7.60 -5.77
C SER A 51 11.64 -7.33 -4.37
N ASP A 52 11.65 -6.07 -3.89
CA ASP A 52 12.14 -5.73 -2.55
C ASP A 52 11.37 -6.47 -1.45
N PHE A 53 10.08 -6.74 -1.68
CA PHE A 53 9.22 -7.46 -0.74
C PHE A 53 9.18 -8.99 -0.95
N ASP A 54 10.07 -9.57 -1.77
CA ASP A 54 10.12 -11.01 -2.02
C ASP A 54 10.27 -11.81 -0.71
N GLU A 55 11.18 -11.38 0.18
CA GLU A 55 11.42 -12.07 1.45
C GLU A 55 10.22 -12.01 2.39
N TYR A 56 9.46 -10.91 2.38
CA TYR A 56 8.21 -10.80 3.12
C TYR A 56 7.18 -11.81 2.63
N VAL A 57 6.97 -11.88 1.32
CA VAL A 57 6.00 -12.79 0.71
C VAL A 57 6.35 -14.25 1.02
N GLN A 58 7.64 -14.62 0.89
CA GLN A 58 8.08 -15.98 1.25
C GLN A 58 7.82 -16.27 2.73
N LYS A 59 8.14 -15.32 3.62
CA LYS A 59 7.87 -15.47 5.05
C LYS A 59 6.38 -15.61 5.36
N TRP A 60 5.53 -14.85 4.67
CA TRP A 60 4.08 -14.91 4.81
C TRP A 60 3.53 -16.25 4.34
N ALA A 61 4.04 -16.79 3.24
CA ALA A 61 3.69 -18.14 2.78
C ALA A 61 4.07 -19.22 3.81
N GLU A 62 5.27 -19.14 4.39
CA GLU A 62 5.68 -20.05 5.47
C GLU A 62 4.77 -19.95 6.70
N MET A 63 4.40 -18.73 7.12
CA MET A 63 3.51 -18.54 8.27
C MET A 63 2.09 -19.04 7.98
N ASN A 64 1.61 -18.89 6.75
CA ASN A 64 0.32 -19.42 6.31
C ASN A 64 0.29 -20.95 6.30
N ASP A 65 1.43 -21.60 6.00
CA ASP A 65 1.62 -23.05 6.08
C ASP A 65 1.65 -23.57 7.54
N ILE A 66 2.21 -22.80 8.49
CA ILE A 66 2.52 -23.23 9.87
C ILE A 66 1.36 -23.10 10.88
N GLU A 67 0.21 -22.48 10.55
CA GLU A 67 -1.00 -22.50 11.42
C GLU A 67 -1.66 -23.91 11.55
N GLU A 68 -0.84 -24.96 11.58
CA GLU A 68 -1.09 -26.38 11.79
C GLU A 68 -1.77 -26.66 13.13
N GLY A 69 -3.09 -26.80 13.05
CA GLY A 69 -3.91 -27.39 14.12
C GLY A 69 -5.38 -26.99 14.04
N ARG A 70 -5.71 -25.86 13.40
CA ARG A 70 -7.09 -25.39 13.24
C ARG A 70 -7.32 -24.62 11.93
N LYS A 71 -7.51 -25.36 10.82
CA LYS A 71 -7.92 -24.90 9.48
C LYS A 71 -6.85 -24.00 8.80
N ARG A 72 -6.38 -24.36 7.59
CA ARG A 72 -5.34 -23.60 6.89
C ARG A 72 -5.77 -22.12 6.71
N GLY A 73 -4.78 -21.24 6.67
CA GLY A 73 -4.95 -19.77 6.68
C GLY A 73 -5.81 -19.23 5.52
N LEU A 74 -6.13 -17.94 5.60
CA LEU A 74 -6.86 -17.22 4.56
C LEU A 74 -5.95 -17.08 3.32
N GLY A 75 -6.49 -17.30 2.12
CA GLY A 75 -5.78 -16.95 0.89
C GLY A 75 -5.44 -15.45 0.87
N MET A 76 -4.26 -15.12 0.35
CA MET A 76 -3.79 -13.74 0.27
C MET A 76 -3.21 -13.45 -1.11
N VAL A 77 -3.53 -12.28 -1.66
CA VAL A 77 -2.88 -11.74 -2.85
C VAL A 77 -2.01 -10.55 -2.45
N VAL A 78 -0.79 -10.53 -2.97
CA VAL A 78 0.15 -9.42 -2.78
C VAL A 78 0.49 -8.83 -4.14
N TYR A 79 0.40 -7.51 -4.26
CA TYR A 79 0.80 -6.75 -5.43
C TYR A 79 1.96 -5.83 -5.04
N SER A 80 3.16 -6.09 -5.53
CA SER A 80 4.30 -5.19 -5.34
C SER A 80 4.51 -4.33 -6.57
N VAL A 81 4.37 -3.02 -6.42
CA VAL A 81 4.37 -2.04 -7.51
C VAL A 81 5.78 -1.55 -7.81
N ASP A 82 6.15 -1.54 -9.08
CA ASP A 82 7.39 -0.98 -9.62
C ASP A 82 7.06 0.23 -10.51
N TYR A 83 7.64 1.39 -10.20
CA TYR A 83 7.31 2.66 -10.84
C TYR A 83 8.51 3.28 -11.58
N LYS A 84 8.23 4.14 -12.56
CA LYS A 84 9.30 4.90 -13.26
C LYS A 84 10.11 5.69 -12.27
N LEU A 85 11.43 5.73 -12.42
CA LEU A 85 12.33 6.53 -11.58
C LEU A 85 12.38 7.99 -12.02
N SER A 86 12.86 8.92 -11.19
CA SER A 86 12.78 10.36 -11.47
C SER A 86 13.52 10.73 -12.77
N SER A 87 14.54 9.96 -13.15
CA SER A 87 15.25 10.08 -14.43
C SER A 87 14.46 9.63 -15.66
N GLU A 88 13.37 8.89 -15.47
CA GLU A 88 12.58 8.23 -16.51
C GLU A 88 11.17 8.85 -16.68
N ARG A 89 10.77 9.70 -15.74
CA ARG A 89 9.51 10.44 -15.75
C ARG A 89 9.76 11.95 -15.59
N GLY A 90 8.69 12.74 -15.69
CA GLY A 90 8.73 14.14 -15.27
C GLY A 90 8.79 14.28 -13.74
N VAL A 91 8.87 15.51 -13.26
CA VAL A 91 8.85 15.80 -11.81
C VAL A 91 7.48 15.54 -11.17
N PHE A 92 7.42 15.54 -9.84
CA PHE A 92 6.18 15.54 -9.07
C PHE A 92 5.15 16.54 -9.64
N PRO A 93 3.87 16.15 -9.82
CA PRO A 93 3.21 14.96 -9.25
C PRO A 93 3.16 13.73 -10.17
N GLN A 94 4.00 13.62 -11.20
CA GLN A 94 3.89 12.52 -12.18
C GLN A 94 3.93 11.12 -11.55
N ILE A 95 4.74 10.91 -10.51
CA ILE A 95 4.80 9.63 -9.77
C ILE A 95 3.43 9.17 -9.28
N VAL A 96 2.61 10.12 -8.83
CA VAL A 96 1.32 9.80 -8.25
C VAL A 96 0.39 9.30 -9.35
N PHE A 97 0.46 9.86 -10.56
CA PHE A 97 -0.30 9.37 -11.71
C PHE A 97 0.17 7.98 -12.17
N ASP A 98 1.48 7.72 -12.13
CA ASP A 98 2.02 6.41 -12.47
C ASP A 98 1.49 5.34 -11.49
N ILE A 99 1.49 5.64 -10.19
CA ILE A 99 0.95 4.71 -9.17
C ILE A 99 -0.57 4.56 -9.29
N MET A 100 -1.31 5.61 -9.64
CA MET A 100 -2.74 5.50 -9.92
C MET A 100 -3.04 4.50 -11.05
N GLY A 101 -2.23 4.48 -12.11
CA GLY A 101 -2.34 3.48 -13.18
C GLY A 101 -2.13 2.05 -12.66
N ALA A 102 -1.16 1.84 -11.75
CA ALA A 102 -0.97 0.56 -11.10
C ALA A 102 -2.18 0.15 -10.24
N LEU A 103 -2.73 1.08 -9.46
CA LEU A 103 -3.89 0.84 -8.60
C LEU A 103 -5.15 0.51 -9.40
N GLU A 104 -5.34 1.11 -10.58
CA GLU A 104 -6.43 0.77 -11.49
C GLU A 104 -6.31 -0.68 -12.01
N VAL A 105 -5.10 -1.10 -12.40
CA VAL A 105 -4.82 -2.49 -12.80
C VAL A 105 -5.05 -3.47 -11.65
N ILE A 106 -4.58 -3.14 -10.43
CA ILE A 106 -4.80 -3.95 -9.23
C ILE A 106 -6.30 -4.09 -8.94
N LYS A 107 -7.05 -2.99 -8.99
CA LYS A 107 -8.51 -3.00 -8.77
C LYS A 107 -9.21 -3.89 -9.79
N GLY A 108 -8.84 -3.79 -11.07
CA GLY A 108 -9.38 -4.64 -12.14
C GLY A 108 -9.07 -6.12 -11.92
N ASP A 109 -7.80 -6.45 -11.65
CA ASP A 109 -7.34 -7.82 -11.42
C ASP A 109 -8.00 -8.45 -10.17
N SER A 110 -8.14 -7.68 -9.09
CA SER A 110 -8.69 -8.20 -7.82
C SER A 110 -10.16 -8.64 -7.89
N ARG A 111 -10.92 -8.18 -8.89
CA ARG A 111 -12.32 -8.58 -9.10
C ARG A 111 -12.46 -10.05 -9.48
N GLN A 112 -11.42 -10.67 -10.05
CA GLN A 112 -11.48 -12.07 -10.48
C GLN A 112 -11.60 -13.05 -9.30
N PHE A 113 -11.07 -12.69 -8.12
CA PHE A 113 -11.07 -13.56 -6.95
C PHE A 113 -12.45 -13.80 -6.35
N TRP A 114 -13.45 -12.99 -6.73
CA TRP A 114 -14.84 -13.16 -6.31
C TRP A 114 -15.69 -13.88 -7.36
N ALA A 115 -15.32 -13.82 -8.64
CA ALA A 115 -16.04 -14.49 -9.71
C ALA A 115 -15.90 -16.03 -9.65
N GLU A 116 -14.79 -16.53 -9.14
CA GLU A 116 -14.53 -17.97 -9.03
C GLU A 116 -15.30 -18.65 -7.88
N GLU A 117 -15.80 -17.90 -6.89
CA GLU A 117 -16.67 -18.45 -5.83
C GLU A 117 -18.08 -18.76 -6.33
N GLU A 118 -18.61 -18.01 -7.31
CA GLU A 118 -20.00 -18.16 -7.76
C GLU A 118 -20.20 -19.34 -8.74
N ASP A 119 -19.18 -19.69 -9.54
CA ASP A 119 -19.25 -20.81 -10.51
C ASP A 119 -18.90 -22.18 -9.90
N GLY A 120 -18.33 -22.23 -8.68
CA GLY A 120 -17.95 -23.47 -7.99
C GLY A 120 -19.06 -24.13 -7.15
N GLY A 121 -20.25 -23.53 -7.10
CA GLY A 121 -21.37 -23.97 -6.27
C GLY A 121 -22.16 -25.14 -6.87
N ASN A 122 -21.88 -26.35 -6.38
CA ASN A 122 -22.74 -27.52 -6.51
C ASN A 122 -24.17 -27.17 -6.04
N VAL A 123 -25.10 -26.95 -6.98
CA VAL A 123 -26.52 -26.71 -6.70
C VAL A 123 -27.12 -28.02 -6.20
N SER A 124 -27.02 -28.23 -4.88
CA SER A 124 -27.93 -29.12 -4.15
C SER A 124 -29.32 -28.51 -4.25
N SER A 125 -30.12 -29.06 -5.16
CA SER A 125 -31.53 -28.75 -5.36
C SER A 125 -32.32 -28.84 -4.06
N TYR A 126 -32.55 -27.70 -3.40
CA TYR A 126 -33.70 -27.54 -2.53
C TYR A 126 -34.86 -27.07 -3.41
N ASN A 127 -35.72 -28.03 -3.75
CA ASN A 127 -37.06 -27.74 -4.26
C ASN A 127 -37.85 -27.08 -3.13
N ASP A 128 -38.14 -25.79 -3.25
CA ASP A 128 -39.37 -25.24 -2.71
C ASP A 128 -40.12 -24.54 -3.83
N ASN A 129 -41.21 -25.18 -4.22
CA ASN A 129 -42.30 -24.55 -4.94
C ASN A 129 -42.88 -23.48 -4.02
N ASP A 130 -42.76 -22.21 -4.37
CA ASP A 130 -43.85 -21.28 -4.10
C ASP A 130 -43.88 -20.13 -5.10
N ASN A 131 -45.03 -20.04 -5.77
CA ASN A 131 -45.43 -18.93 -6.62
C ASN A 131 -45.57 -17.66 -5.78
N ASN A 132 -44.87 -16.58 -6.15
CA ASN A 132 -45.51 -15.27 -6.23
C ASN A 132 -44.68 -14.26 -7.00
N ASN A 133 -45.34 -13.67 -8.01
CA ASN A 133 -44.94 -12.42 -8.65
C ASN A 133 -44.74 -11.33 -7.60
N ASN A 134 -43.59 -10.67 -7.62
CA ASN A 134 -43.48 -9.22 -7.42
C ASN A 134 -42.17 -8.72 -8.02
N ASN A 135 -42.27 -7.61 -8.74
CA ASN A 135 -41.16 -6.82 -9.26
C ASN A 135 -40.22 -6.44 -8.11
N GLU A 136 -39.06 -7.09 -8.04
CA GLU A 136 -37.91 -6.57 -7.32
C GLU A 136 -36.93 -6.05 -8.37
N CYS A 137 -36.68 -4.74 -8.32
CA CYS A 137 -35.47 -4.16 -8.89
C CYS A 137 -34.31 -5.01 -8.40
N HIS A 138 -33.64 -5.71 -9.33
CA HIS A 138 -32.35 -6.33 -9.07
C HIS A 138 -31.43 -5.26 -8.52
N GLY A 139 -31.29 -5.23 -7.19
CA GLY A 139 -30.19 -4.56 -6.54
C GLY A 139 -28.93 -5.14 -7.17
N ASP A 140 -28.15 -4.25 -7.79
CA ASP A 140 -26.82 -4.57 -8.29
C ASP A 140 -26.13 -5.42 -7.22
N PRO A 141 -25.72 -6.68 -7.50
CA PRO A 141 -25.04 -7.50 -6.52
C PRO A 141 -23.84 -6.68 -6.07
N GLN A 142 -23.89 -6.22 -4.83
CA GLN A 142 -22.92 -5.31 -4.24
C GLN A 142 -21.56 -5.98 -4.41
N SER A 143 -20.82 -5.57 -5.45
CA SER A 143 -19.62 -6.28 -5.88
C SER A 143 -18.69 -6.30 -4.68
N LYS A 144 -18.46 -7.48 -4.09
CA LYS A 144 -17.51 -7.60 -2.99
C LYS A 144 -16.17 -7.17 -3.54
N GLU A 145 -15.67 -6.03 -3.08
CA GLU A 145 -14.35 -5.53 -3.42
C GLU A 145 -13.37 -6.12 -2.40
N LEU A 146 -12.20 -6.56 -2.87
CA LEU A 146 -11.16 -7.01 -1.95
C LEU A 146 -10.67 -5.81 -1.14
N ASP A 147 -10.56 -5.99 0.17
CA ASP A 147 -9.99 -4.98 1.07
C ASP A 147 -8.47 -5.13 1.14
N PHE A 148 -7.76 -4.02 0.99
CA PHE A 148 -6.30 -3.97 0.90
C PHE A 148 -5.66 -3.31 2.12
N THR A 149 -4.54 -3.90 2.54
CA THR A 149 -3.51 -3.21 3.33
C THR A 149 -2.45 -2.66 2.39
N ILE A 150 -2.18 -1.36 2.44
CA ILE A 150 -1.07 -0.76 1.68
C ILE A 150 0.19 -0.67 2.56
N VAL A 151 1.33 -1.10 2.02
CA VAL A 151 2.62 -1.18 2.73
C VAL A 151 3.65 -0.38 1.95
N GLY A 152 4.31 0.57 2.60
CA GLY A 152 5.36 1.38 2.00
C GLY A 152 6.65 1.27 2.76
N HIS A 153 7.78 1.35 2.06
CA HIS A 153 9.10 1.53 2.67
C HIS A 153 9.74 2.82 2.19
N SER A 154 10.39 3.59 3.08
CA SER A 154 11.13 4.80 2.70
C SER A 154 10.25 5.80 1.93
N VAL A 155 10.60 6.16 0.69
CA VAL A 155 9.75 6.98 -0.19
C VAL A 155 8.43 6.32 -0.60
N GLY A 156 8.32 4.99 -0.53
CA GLY A 156 7.05 4.29 -0.67
C GLY A 156 6.03 4.72 0.39
N CYS A 157 6.49 5.04 1.61
CA CYS A 157 5.65 5.67 2.64
C CYS A 157 5.17 7.06 2.19
N THR A 158 6.06 7.86 1.61
CA THR A 158 5.72 9.18 1.07
C THR A 158 4.66 9.07 -0.02
N ILE A 159 4.80 8.11 -0.93
CA ILE A 159 3.85 7.83 -2.00
C ILE A 159 2.47 7.44 -1.41
N ILE A 160 2.41 6.63 -0.35
CA ILE A 160 1.14 6.33 0.34
C ILE A 160 0.47 7.61 0.84
N THR A 161 1.21 8.52 1.49
CA THR A 161 0.63 9.80 1.93
C THR A 161 0.10 10.61 0.75
N GLN A 162 0.80 10.63 -0.39
CA GLN A 162 0.36 11.32 -1.61
C GLN A 162 -0.91 10.72 -2.22
N ILE A 163 -1.06 9.40 -2.20
CA ILE A 163 -2.27 8.70 -2.69
C ILE A 163 -3.47 9.03 -1.80
N LEU A 164 -3.31 9.00 -0.48
CA LEU A 164 -4.37 9.36 0.46
C LEU A 164 -4.78 10.84 0.34
N GLU A 165 -3.88 11.68 -0.18
CA GLU A 165 -4.10 13.11 -0.39
C GLU A 165 -4.40 13.47 -1.86
N ILE A 166 -4.63 12.51 -2.75
CA ILE A 166 -4.72 12.72 -4.21
C ILE A 166 -5.74 13.78 -4.65
N ASP A 167 -6.83 13.97 -3.91
CA ASP A 167 -7.85 14.97 -4.23
C ASP A 167 -7.36 16.41 -4.00
N SER A 168 -6.28 16.59 -3.25
CA SER A 168 -5.57 17.87 -3.15
C SER A 168 -4.70 18.16 -4.38
N VAL A 169 -4.34 17.12 -5.13
CA VAL A 169 -3.47 17.15 -6.31
C VAL A 169 -4.28 17.22 -7.61
N ARG A 170 -5.49 16.62 -7.65
CA ARG A 170 -6.42 16.68 -8.80
C ARG A 170 -7.68 17.50 -8.51
N CYS A 171 -8.04 18.38 -9.43
CA CYS A 171 -9.39 18.94 -9.48
C CYS A 171 -10.34 17.93 -10.17
N GLY A 172 -10.98 17.02 -9.41
CA GLY A 172 -11.96 16.07 -9.97
C GLY A 172 -12.36 14.92 -9.04
N ASN A 173 -13.56 14.36 -9.24
CA ASN A 173 -14.16 13.29 -8.43
C ASN A 173 -13.72 11.88 -8.86
N ASP A 174 -12.43 11.55 -8.78
CA ASP A 174 -11.91 10.23 -9.18
C ASP A 174 -11.86 9.21 -8.03
N ILE A 175 -12.75 9.35 -7.04
CA ILE A 175 -12.83 8.50 -5.84
C ILE A 175 -13.09 7.02 -6.21
N GLY A 176 -13.58 6.73 -7.42
CA GLY A 176 -13.84 5.37 -7.89
C GLY A 176 -12.62 4.56 -8.35
N LEU A 177 -11.45 5.18 -8.55
CA LEU A 177 -10.28 4.51 -9.16
C LEU A 177 -9.44 3.71 -8.17
N LEU A 178 -9.43 4.09 -6.89
CA LEU A 178 -8.63 3.39 -5.87
C LEU A 178 -9.28 2.04 -5.51
N PRO A 179 -8.49 0.98 -5.29
CA PRO A 179 -8.99 -0.19 -4.59
C PRO A 179 -9.43 0.19 -3.17
N LEU A 180 -10.31 -0.58 -2.57
CA LEU A 180 -10.67 -0.41 -1.16
C LEU A 180 -9.42 -0.63 -0.28
N ILE A 181 -8.93 0.43 0.37
CA ILE A 181 -7.79 0.38 1.28
C ILE A 181 -8.28 0.73 2.68
N SER A 182 -8.22 -0.22 3.61
CA SER A 182 -8.61 -0.02 5.01
C SER A 182 -7.45 0.12 5.97
N LYS A 183 -6.24 -0.33 5.61
CA LYS A 183 -5.08 -0.31 6.49
C LYS A 183 -3.85 0.22 5.77
N ALA A 184 -2.99 0.93 6.50
CA ALA A 184 -1.70 1.37 5.99
C ALA A 184 -0.55 0.95 6.92
N VAL A 185 0.57 0.54 6.34
CA VAL A 185 1.81 0.19 7.04
C VAL A 185 2.94 1.04 6.47
N PHE A 186 3.65 1.75 7.34
CA PHE A 186 4.75 2.62 6.99
C PHE A 186 6.04 2.09 7.62
N LEU A 187 7.01 1.71 6.78
CA LEU A 187 8.31 1.17 7.17
C LEU A 187 9.40 2.21 6.91
N ASP A 188 10.07 2.70 7.96
CA ASP A 188 11.19 3.66 7.86
C ASP A 188 10.90 4.82 6.89
N GLY A 189 9.73 5.43 7.00
CA GLY A 189 9.19 6.35 6.00
C GLY A 189 9.76 7.77 6.05
N ILE A 190 9.70 8.45 4.90
CA ILE A 190 9.85 9.91 4.80
C ILE A 190 8.46 10.54 4.75
N TYR A 191 8.15 11.44 5.69
CA TYR A 191 6.83 12.06 5.81
C TYR A 191 6.90 13.59 5.69
N ASN A 192 7.97 14.20 6.18
CA ASN A 192 8.19 15.64 6.14
C ASN A 192 9.51 15.95 5.43
N VAL A 193 9.42 16.34 4.15
CA VAL A 193 10.60 16.61 3.30
C VAL A 193 11.40 17.81 3.82
N GLU A 194 10.73 18.87 4.30
CA GLU A 194 11.41 20.07 4.80
C GLU A 194 12.19 19.77 6.09
N SER A 195 11.58 19.02 7.01
CA SER A 195 12.25 18.58 8.23
C SER A 195 13.39 17.60 7.95
N MET A 196 13.21 16.70 6.97
CA MET A 196 14.25 15.78 6.53
C MET A 196 15.45 16.54 5.97
N LEU A 197 15.25 17.52 5.07
CA LEU A 197 16.35 18.31 4.50
C LEU A 197 17.03 19.20 5.54
N SER A 198 16.33 19.61 6.59
CA SER A 198 16.93 20.32 7.72
C SER A 198 17.88 19.44 8.52
N GLU A 199 17.63 18.12 8.57
CA GLU A 199 18.45 17.13 9.28
C GLU A 199 19.56 16.56 8.39
N TYR A 200 19.24 16.30 7.12
CA TYR A 200 20.11 15.71 6.09
C TYR A 200 20.15 16.60 4.85
N PRO A 201 20.86 17.75 4.87
CA PRO A 201 20.94 18.64 3.71
C PRO A 201 21.50 17.97 2.46
N GLU A 202 22.34 16.93 2.64
CA GLU A 202 22.88 16.11 1.55
C GLU A 202 21.83 15.35 0.75
N TYR A 203 20.59 15.25 1.24
CA TYR A 203 19.48 14.61 0.52
C TYR A 203 18.82 15.54 -0.51
N GLU A 204 19.23 16.80 -0.58
CA GLU A 204 18.70 17.79 -1.54
C GLU A 204 18.74 17.29 -2.98
N PHE A 205 19.80 16.58 -3.39
CA PHE A 205 19.97 16.19 -4.80
C PHE A 205 18.80 15.33 -5.33
N PHE A 206 18.32 14.34 -4.57
CA PHE A 206 17.21 13.50 -5.01
C PHE A 206 15.86 14.21 -4.88
N ILE A 207 15.74 15.17 -3.96
CA ILE A 207 14.58 16.05 -3.89
C ILE A 207 14.51 16.96 -5.12
N LEU A 208 15.64 17.48 -5.59
CA LEU A 208 15.69 18.28 -6.82
C LEU A 208 15.40 17.44 -8.06
N GLU A 209 15.90 16.20 -8.13
CA GLU A 209 15.54 15.27 -9.20
C GLU A 209 14.03 15.01 -9.23
N GLU A 210 13.40 14.78 -8.06
CA GLU A 210 11.99 14.43 -8.00
C GLU A 210 11.04 15.61 -8.16
N PHE A 211 11.29 16.71 -7.46
CA PHE A 211 10.37 17.83 -7.39
C PHE A 211 10.77 18.98 -8.32
N GLY A 212 11.97 18.95 -8.92
CA GLY A 212 12.53 20.02 -9.74
C GLY A 212 12.97 21.27 -8.96
N SER A 213 12.50 21.45 -7.73
CA SER A 213 12.90 22.53 -6.81
C SER A 213 12.48 22.20 -5.38
N ILE A 214 13.19 22.79 -4.41
CA ILE A 214 12.81 22.74 -2.99
C ILE A 214 11.42 23.34 -2.75
N GLU A 215 11.07 24.43 -3.43
CA GLU A 215 9.76 25.04 -3.28
C GLU A 215 8.62 24.11 -3.71
N ASN A 216 8.81 23.37 -4.82
CA ASN A 216 7.81 22.39 -5.24
C ASN A 216 7.76 21.18 -4.29
N SER A 217 8.87 20.82 -3.64
CA SER A 217 8.89 19.75 -2.63
C SER A 217 8.01 20.03 -1.41
N LYS A 218 7.74 21.31 -1.10
CA LYS A 218 6.79 21.68 -0.05
C LYS A 218 5.38 21.17 -0.32
N ARG A 219 5.03 20.92 -1.58
CA ARG A 219 3.72 20.37 -1.98
C ARG A 219 3.66 18.84 -1.92
N CYS A 220 4.71 18.19 -1.40
CA CYS A 220 4.83 16.74 -1.33
C CYS A 220 3.62 16.08 -0.64
N ASN A 221 3.24 16.56 0.54
CA ASN A 221 2.08 16.10 1.30
C ASN A 221 1.73 17.13 2.38
N SER A 222 0.62 16.92 3.10
CA SER A 222 0.10 17.84 4.10
C SER A 222 1.02 17.99 5.32
N ILE A 223 1.78 16.94 5.65
CA ILE A 223 2.76 16.95 6.74
C ILE A 223 3.90 17.93 6.41
N THR A 224 4.45 17.82 5.20
CA THR A 224 5.52 18.70 4.69
C THR A 224 5.06 20.15 4.60
N GLN A 225 3.79 20.40 4.26
CA GLN A 225 3.24 21.76 4.23
C GLN A 225 3.08 22.39 5.63
N GLY A 226 3.30 21.63 6.71
CA GLY A 226 3.00 22.06 8.07
C GLY A 226 1.51 22.28 8.29
N CYS A 227 0.65 21.67 7.46
CA CYS A 227 -0.80 21.80 7.56
C CYS A 227 -1.30 21.04 8.79
N VAL A 228 -1.55 21.78 9.88
CA VAL A 228 -2.23 21.27 11.08
C VAL A 228 -3.75 21.13 10.85
N CYS A 229 -4.26 21.72 9.76
CA CYS A 229 -5.65 21.63 9.33
C CYS A 229 -5.72 21.15 7.88
N ILE A 230 -5.74 19.83 7.67
CA ILE A 230 -6.01 19.27 6.34
C ILE A 230 -7.43 19.54 5.89
N SER A 231 -7.65 19.52 4.57
CA SER A 231 -9.00 19.70 4.02
C SER A 231 -9.94 18.60 4.54
N PRO A 232 -11.23 18.88 4.74
CA PRO A 232 -12.18 17.87 5.22
C PRO A 232 -12.22 16.59 4.38
N LEU A 233 -12.00 16.72 3.06
CA LEU A 233 -11.95 15.60 2.12
C LEU A 233 -10.74 14.70 2.37
N VAL A 234 -9.56 15.30 2.57
CA VAL A 234 -8.34 14.55 2.93
C VAL A 234 -8.50 13.90 4.30
N LEU A 235 -9.02 14.63 5.29
CA LEU A 235 -9.29 14.06 6.62
C LEU A 235 -10.23 12.86 6.55
N GLN A 236 -11.29 12.95 5.75
CA GLN A 236 -12.24 11.86 5.57
C GLN A 236 -11.56 10.59 5.03
N LYS A 237 -10.62 10.70 4.07
CA LYS A 237 -9.86 9.55 3.56
C LYS A 237 -8.99 8.92 4.64
N TRP A 238 -8.28 9.74 5.41
CA TRP A 238 -7.51 9.23 6.54
C TRP A 238 -8.39 8.56 7.61
N GLN A 239 -9.60 9.07 7.83
CA GLN A 239 -10.59 8.47 8.75
C GLN A 239 -11.25 7.19 8.22
N GLN A 240 -11.17 6.92 6.91
CA GLN A 240 -11.63 5.67 6.32
C GLN A 240 -10.66 4.52 6.59
N LEU A 241 -9.39 4.82 6.90
CA LEU A 241 -8.46 3.82 7.40
C LEU A 241 -8.92 3.35 8.78
N GLN A 242 -9.05 2.04 8.91
CA GLN A 242 -9.38 1.34 10.16
C GLN A 242 -8.20 1.28 11.11
N ASP A 243 -6.96 1.22 10.59
CA ASP A 243 -5.76 1.25 11.41
C ASP A 243 -4.52 1.67 10.60
N ILE A 244 -3.53 2.25 11.28
CA ILE A 244 -2.24 2.66 10.72
C ILE A 244 -1.11 2.05 11.55
N LEU A 245 -0.16 1.39 10.92
CA LEU A 245 1.03 0.85 11.59
C LEU A 245 2.29 1.59 11.12
N ILE A 246 3.00 2.20 12.06
CA ILE A 246 4.27 2.88 11.83
C ILE A 246 5.38 2.03 12.45
N ILE A 247 6.31 1.54 11.63
CA ILE A 247 7.47 0.77 12.06
C ILE A 247 8.71 1.58 11.71
N HIS A 248 9.61 1.76 12.70
CA HIS A 248 10.89 2.43 12.47
C HIS A 248 12.03 1.65 13.11
N SER A 249 13.10 1.39 12.36
CA SER A 249 14.28 0.71 12.91
C SER A 249 15.17 1.64 13.74
N SER A 250 15.56 1.22 14.95
CA SER A 250 16.52 1.95 15.79
C SER A 250 17.95 1.93 15.25
N ARG A 251 18.21 1.15 14.21
CA ARG A 251 19.50 1.04 13.51
C ARG A 251 19.43 1.59 12.08
N ASP A 252 18.34 2.25 11.72
CA ASP A 252 18.26 3.02 10.48
C ASP A 252 19.37 4.09 10.48
N GLU A 253 20.28 3.95 9.52
CA GLU A 253 21.43 4.82 9.31
C GLU A 253 21.13 6.00 8.38
N LEU A 254 19.96 6.00 7.72
CA LEU A 254 19.54 7.00 6.75
C LEU A 254 18.48 7.96 7.30
N LEU A 255 17.64 7.51 8.24
CA LEU A 255 16.59 8.31 8.85
C LEU A 255 16.51 8.07 10.36
N SER A 256 16.58 9.15 11.14
CA SER A 256 16.28 9.10 12.56
C SER A 256 14.77 8.92 12.83
N PHE A 257 14.42 8.65 14.09
CA PHE A 257 13.02 8.58 14.54
C PHE A 257 12.22 9.87 14.31
N LYS A 258 12.89 11.00 14.02
CA LYS A 258 12.23 12.30 13.86
C LYS A 258 11.11 12.25 12.82
N GLN A 259 11.32 11.56 11.70
CA GLN A 259 10.29 11.39 10.66
C GLN A 259 9.05 10.67 11.20
N ALA A 260 9.24 9.50 11.85
CA ALA A 260 8.13 8.74 12.43
C ALA A 260 7.44 9.48 13.58
N ASP A 261 8.18 10.21 14.41
CA ASP A 261 7.65 11.03 15.50
C ASP A 261 6.81 12.19 14.96
N GLU A 262 7.30 12.92 13.95
CA GLU A 262 6.56 14.02 13.31
C GLU A 262 5.27 13.52 12.64
N PHE A 263 5.31 12.36 11.98
CA PHE A 263 4.10 11.78 11.39
C PHE A 263 3.07 11.39 12.46
N ARG A 264 3.52 10.73 13.53
CA ARG A 264 2.67 10.40 14.68
C ARG A 264 2.01 11.65 15.27
N ASP A 265 2.80 12.70 15.46
CA ASP A 265 2.30 13.92 16.09
C ASP A 265 1.36 14.69 15.16
N TRP A 266 1.59 14.65 13.84
CA TRP A 266 0.66 15.15 12.84
C TRP A 266 -0.68 14.37 12.83
N LEU A 267 -0.66 13.04 12.91
CA LEU A 267 -1.88 12.22 13.02
C LEU A 267 -2.71 12.65 14.24
N LYS A 268 -2.07 12.75 15.41
CA LYS A 268 -2.72 13.20 16.65
C LYS A 268 -3.30 14.61 16.53
N ALA A 269 -2.54 15.54 15.94
CA ALA A 269 -2.97 16.93 15.77
C ALA A 269 -4.23 17.05 14.89
N ASN A 270 -4.41 16.13 13.93
CA ASN A 270 -5.57 16.05 13.06
C ASN A 270 -6.69 15.13 13.60
N GLY A 271 -6.58 14.67 14.86
CA GLY A 271 -7.60 13.84 15.51
C GLY A 271 -7.65 12.38 15.04
N LEU A 272 -6.59 11.90 14.37
CA LEU A 272 -6.42 10.52 13.92
C LEU A 272 -5.68 9.74 15.01
N TYR A 273 -6.40 8.92 15.77
CA TYR A 273 -5.85 8.18 16.92
C TYR A 273 -5.78 6.66 16.72
N GLN A 274 -6.26 6.17 15.58
CA GLN A 274 -6.22 4.75 15.22
C GLN A 274 -4.89 4.46 14.52
N PHE A 275 -3.82 4.38 15.32
CA PHE A 275 -2.51 4.00 14.84
C PHE A 275 -1.67 3.35 15.93
N GLN A 276 -0.64 2.59 15.51
CA GLN A 276 0.34 1.93 16.36
C GLN A 276 1.75 2.31 15.90
N CYS A 277 2.67 2.51 16.84
CA CYS A 277 4.09 2.75 16.55
C CYS A 277 4.94 1.62 17.14
N ILE A 278 5.84 1.06 16.34
CA ILE A 278 6.81 0.04 16.77
C ILE A 278 8.21 0.53 16.44
N TYR A 279 9.00 0.83 17.47
CA TYR A 279 10.40 1.21 17.36
C TYR A 279 11.28 0.12 17.99
N LYS A 280 12.12 -0.52 17.18
CA LYS A 280 13.01 -1.61 17.62
C LYS A 280 14.20 -1.68 16.67
N ASP A 281 15.26 -2.39 17.06
CA ASP A 281 16.31 -2.79 16.13
C ASP A 281 15.76 -3.81 15.11
N PHE A 282 15.54 -3.35 13.88
CA PHE A 282 15.20 -4.18 12.72
C PHE A 282 16.33 -4.20 11.67
N GLY A 283 17.52 -3.73 12.02
CA GLY A 283 18.66 -3.59 11.11
C GLY A 283 18.76 -2.21 10.45
N MET A 284 19.58 -2.12 9.41
CA MET A 284 19.77 -0.90 8.61
C MET A 284 18.51 -0.58 7.79
N HIS A 285 18.43 0.61 7.21
CA HIS A 285 17.26 1.11 6.47
C HIS A 285 16.74 0.11 5.43
N ASN A 286 17.65 -0.47 4.65
CA ASN A 286 17.32 -1.45 3.61
C ASN A 286 17.21 -2.90 4.13
N ASN A 287 17.44 -3.15 5.43
CA ASN A 287 17.15 -4.45 6.03
C ASN A 287 15.69 -4.55 6.47
N VAL A 288 14.99 -3.43 6.68
CA VAL A 288 13.65 -3.47 7.26
C VAL A 288 12.66 -4.23 6.37
N TYR A 289 12.62 -3.94 5.06
CA TYR A 289 11.70 -4.59 4.12
C TYR A 289 12.03 -6.06 3.79
N VAL A 290 13.14 -6.60 4.32
CA VAL A 290 13.48 -8.03 4.28
C VAL A 290 13.56 -8.65 5.68
N ASN A 291 13.29 -7.88 6.74
CA ASN A 291 13.43 -8.37 8.10
C ASN A 291 12.30 -9.37 8.44
N PRO A 292 12.62 -10.61 8.86
CA PRO A 292 11.61 -11.63 9.12
C PRO A 292 10.72 -11.32 10.33
N GLU A 293 11.22 -10.54 11.31
CA GLU A 293 10.40 -10.09 12.44
C GLU A 293 9.38 -9.05 11.98
N VAL A 294 9.80 -8.11 11.14
CA VAL A 294 8.90 -7.08 10.59
C VAL A 294 7.87 -7.76 9.68
N ALA A 295 8.27 -8.69 8.82
CA ALA A 295 7.34 -9.50 8.03
C ALA A 295 6.29 -10.19 8.92
N ALA A 296 6.70 -10.78 10.04
CA ALA A 296 5.78 -11.44 10.97
C ALA A 296 4.84 -10.46 11.69
N VAL A 297 5.30 -9.25 12.02
CA VAL A 297 4.45 -8.18 12.56
C VAL A 297 3.41 -7.76 11.53
N VAL A 298 3.82 -7.49 10.29
CA VAL A 298 2.90 -7.07 9.22
C VAL A 298 1.90 -8.16 8.87
N TYR A 299 2.31 -9.43 8.81
CA TYR A 299 1.39 -10.55 8.57
C TYR A 299 0.25 -10.64 9.59
N ARG A 300 0.57 -10.47 10.89
CA ARG A 300 -0.43 -10.48 11.97
C ARG A 300 -1.32 -9.25 11.98
N TYR A 301 -0.81 -8.15 11.43
CA TYR A 301 -1.52 -6.88 11.33
C TYR A 301 -2.59 -6.90 10.23
N ILE A 302 -2.30 -7.58 9.11
CA ILE A 302 -3.22 -7.82 8.00
C ILE A 302 -4.38 -8.71 8.47
#